data_AF-A0AAV3ZAD6-F1
#
_entry.id   AF-A0AAV3ZAD6-F1
#
_cell.length_a   1.000
_cell.length_b   1.000
_cell.length_c   1.000
_cell.angle_alpha   90.00
_cell.angle_beta   90.00
_cell.angle_gamma   90.00
#
_symmetry.space_group_name_H-M   'P 1'
#
loop_
_entity.id
_entity.type
_entity.pdbx_description
1 polymer ?
#
loop_
_entity_poly.entity_id
_entity_poly.type
_entity_poly.pdbx_seq_one_letter_code
_entity_poly.pdbx_strand_id
1 'polypeptide(L)'
;MYKKKYGYGAINTARAAVSSVNDVGSHPLVCRFMRGVFNLRPSCPRYTYIWDISLVLKYLRTLAPSTGLKLQSLSAKLATLCALVTGHRCQTFHAMDIKHMQISEGKATFHIAPLLKTNSPKNPISTITLRAYREDWRICVFTCLKLYLKRTKHLRSTTQLFISNYSPYSAVTKDTLARWIKLMLNKAGIDTNVYKAHSTRAAASSAAARSIDFAQVLKTAGWSRE
;
A
#
# COMPACT_ATOMS: atom_id res chain seq x y z
N MET A 1 32.54 -8.22 -1.35
CA MET A 1 31.25 -7.70 -1.90
C MET A 1 31.41 -6.85 -3.15
N TYR A 2 32.33 -5.88 -3.20
CA TYR A 2 32.55 -5.03 -4.39
C TYR A 2 32.91 -5.80 -5.68
N LYS A 3 33.82 -6.79 -5.58
CA LYS A 3 34.22 -7.70 -6.69
C LYS A 3 33.06 -8.56 -7.24
N LYS A 4 32.00 -8.79 -6.44
CA LYS A 4 30.78 -9.53 -6.83
C LYS A 4 29.71 -8.63 -7.49
N LYS A 5 30.09 -7.43 -7.95
CA LYS A 5 29.21 -6.44 -8.60
C LYS A 5 27.99 -5.96 -7.79
N TYR A 6 27.99 -6.09 -6.46
CA TYR A 6 26.91 -5.57 -5.63
C TYR A 6 26.82 -4.03 -5.69
N GLY A 7 25.58 -3.51 -5.71
CA GLY A 7 25.30 -2.07 -5.68
C GLY A 7 25.44 -1.46 -4.29
N TYR A 8 25.42 -0.12 -4.23
CA TYR A 8 25.60 0.66 -3.00
C TYR A 8 24.72 0.18 -1.83
N GLY A 9 23.43 -0.08 -2.08
CA GLY A 9 22.47 -0.47 -1.04
C GLY A 9 22.88 -1.74 -0.29
N ALA A 10 23.28 -2.80 -0.99
CA ALA A 10 23.69 -4.06 -0.38
C ALA A 10 24.97 -3.91 0.46
N ILE A 11 25.94 -3.13 -0.04
CA ILE A 11 27.19 -2.85 0.68
C ILE A 11 26.90 -1.98 1.91
N ASN A 12 26.00 -1.00 1.80
CA ASN A 12 25.61 -0.17 2.93
C ASN A 12 24.88 -0.96 4.02
N THR A 13 24.06 -1.95 3.66
CA THR A 13 23.43 -2.86 4.63
C THR A 13 24.48 -3.64 5.42
N ALA A 14 25.49 -4.20 4.75
CA ALA A 14 26.58 -4.90 5.43
C ALA A 14 27.40 -3.97 6.33
N ARG A 15 27.73 -2.75 5.85
CA ARG A 15 28.38 -1.72 6.66
C ARG A 15 27.56 -1.41 7.92
N ALA A 16 26.27 -1.17 7.77
CA ALA A 16 25.38 -0.82 8.88
C ALA A 16 25.28 -1.95 9.92
N ALA A 17 25.25 -3.22 9.48
CA ALA A 17 25.24 -4.37 10.38
C ALA A 17 26.54 -4.50 11.20
N VAL A 18 27.70 -4.23 10.59
CA VAL A 18 28.97 -4.15 11.34
C VAL A 18 28.93 -2.95 12.29
N SER A 19 28.43 -1.81 11.79
CA SER A 19 28.36 -0.55 12.55
C SER A 19 27.49 -0.63 13.80
N SER A 20 26.49 -1.52 13.81
CA SER A 20 25.64 -1.73 14.99
C SER A 20 26.34 -2.48 16.13
N VAL A 21 27.48 -3.13 15.85
CA VAL A 21 28.28 -3.85 16.85
C VAL A 21 29.49 -3.03 17.28
N ASN A 22 30.09 -2.28 16.36
CA ASN A 22 31.20 -1.37 16.62
C ASN A 22 31.08 -0.14 15.71
N ASP A 23 31.46 1.07 16.14
CA ASP A 23 31.29 2.29 15.32
C ASP A 23 32.29 2.41 14.15
N VAL A 24 32.56 1.30 13.44
CA VAL A 24 33.44 1.25 12.26
C VAL A 24 32.84 1.99 11.07
N GLY A 25 31.51 2.17 11.06
CA GLY A 25 30.79 2.86 10.00
C GLY A 25 31.10 4.34 9.86
N SER A 26 31.53 4.99 10.95
CA SER A 26 31.90 6.40 11.01
C SER A 26 33.35 6.65 10.57
N HIS A 27 34.19 5.60 10.52
CA HIS A 27 35.60 5.71 10.18
C HIS A 27 35.81 6.38 8.80
N PRO A 28 36.70 7.38 8.67
CA PRO A 28 36.87 8.17 7.45
C PRO A 28 37.12 7.34 6.18
N LEU A 29 37.91 6.26 6.28
CA LEU A 29 38.17 5.35 5.15
C LEU A 29 36.91 4.61 4.69
N VAL A 30 36.05 4.18 5.62
CA VAL A 30 34.79 3.50 5.31
C VAL A 30 33.83 4.49 4.65
N CYS A 31 33.74 5.72 5.16
CA CYS A 31 32.97 6.79 4.55
C CYS A 31 33.45 7.12 3.12
N ARG A 32 34.77 7.24 2.90
CA ARG A 32 35.35 7.46 1.55
C ARG A 32 35.08 6.28 0.62
N PHE A 33 35.23 5.05 1.10
CA PHE A 33 34.92 3.85 0.33
C PHE A 33 33.45 3.82 -0.10
N MET A 34 32.51 4.09 0.81
CA MET A 34 31.08 4.15 0.50
C MET A 34 30.76 5.23 -0.55
N ARG A 35 31.38 6.41 -0.48
CA ARG A 35 31.23 7.45 -1.52
C ARG A 35 31.77 6.97 -2.87
N GLY A 36 32.93 6.31 -2.89
CA GLY A 36 33.50 5.73 -4.10
C GLY A 36 32.55 4.69 -4.73
N VAL A 37 31.98 3.80 -3.91
CA VAL A 37 30.96 2.84 -4.36
C VAL A 37 29.73 3.53 -4.92
N PHE A 38 29.25 4.60 -4.29
CA PHE A 38 28.11 5.38 -4.77
C PHE A 38 28.41 6.04 -6.13
N ASN A 39 29.55 6.72 -6.26
CA ASN A 39 29.93 7.41 -7.50
C ASN A 39 30.11 6.42 -8.67
N LEU A 40 30.66 5.24 -8.40
CA LEU A 40 30.84 4.19 -9.40
C LEU A 40 29.52 3.48 -9.75
N ARG A 41 28.57 3.42 -8.81
CA ARG A 41 27.30 2.68 -8.94
C ARG A 41 26.19 3.43 -8.20
N PRO A 42 25.71 4.57 -8.75
CA PRO A 42 24.65 5.33 -8.11
C PRO A 42 23.40 4.48 -7.99
N SER A 43 22.71 4.58 -6.86
CA SER A 43 21.43 3.89 -6.66
C SER A 43 20.35 4.59 -7.49
N CYS A 44 20.06 4.09 -8.67
CA CYS A 44 18.95 4.59 -9.47
C CYS A 44 17.61 4.14 -8.86
N PRO A 45 16.57 5.00 -8.86
CA PRO A 45 15.24 4.56 -8.50
C PRO A 45 14.80 3.43 -9.43
N ARG A 46 14.12 2.43 -8.86
CA ARG A 46 13.63 1.27 -9.62
C ARG A 46 12.69 1.66 -10.77
N TYR A 47 11.98 2.77 -10.62
CA TYR A 47 11.06 3.31 -11.62
C TYR A 47 11.48 4.73 -11.95
N THR A 48 11.75 4.99 -13.22
CA THR A 48 11.96 6.34 -13.78
C THR A 48 10.65 7.04 -14.09
N TYR A 49 9.62 6.26 -14.43
CA TYR A 49 8.27 6.73 -14.71
C TYR A 49 7.26 6.09 -13.75
N ILE A 50 6.13 6.77 -13.56
CA ILE A 50 5.02 6.32 -12.74
C ILE A 50 3.85 6.06 -13.69
N TRP A 51 3.16 4.94 -13.51
CA TRP A 51 2.00 4.58 -14.33
C TRP A 51 0.78 5.48 -14.04
N ASP A 52 -0.11 5.62 -15.01
CA ASP A 52 -1.29 6.48 -14.92
C ASP A 52 -2.42 5.83 -14.10
N ILE A 53 -2.80 6.49 -13.01
CA ILE A 53 -3.89 6.05 -12.12
C ILE A 53 -5.24 6.05 -12.81
N SER A 54 -5.44 6.92 -13.80
CA SER A 54 -6.70 7.03 -14.53
C SER A 54 -7.09 5.73 -15.22
N LEU A 55 -6.12 4.95 -15.72
CA LEU A 55 -6.35 3.63 -16.30
C LEU A 55 -6.95 2.66 -15.28
N VAL A 56 -6.38 2.62 -14.07
CA VAL A 56 -6.87 1.75 -13.00
C VAL A 56 -8.24 2.20 -12.51
N LEU A 57 -8.46 3.50 -12.30
CA LEU A 57 -9.78 3.99 -11.90
C LEU A 57 -10.84 3.73 -12.99
N LYS A 58 -10.52 3.92 -14.27
CA LYS A 58 -11.40 3.62 -15.40
C LYS A 58 -11.80 2.14 -15.38
N TYR A 59 -10.84 1.23 -15.19
CA TYR A 59 -11.14 -0.19 -15.05
C TYR A 59 -11.95 -0.50 -13.78
N LEU A 60 -11.67 0.10 -12.62
CA LEU A 60 -12.44 -0.14 -11.40
C LEU A 60 -13.90 0.34 -11.51
N ARG A 61 -14.18 1.36 -12.34
CA ARG A 61 -15.54 1.80 -12.68
C ARG A 61 -16.31 0.76 -13.49
N THR A 62 -15.66 0.00 -14.37
CA THR A 62 -16.36 -1.05 -15.16
C THR A 62 -16.78 -2.25 -14.30
N LEU A 63 -16.21 -2.41 -13.10
CA LEU A 63 -16.61 -3.42 -12.13
C LEU A 63 -17.85 -3.04 -11.31
N ALA A 64 -18.58 -1.98 -11.68
CA ALA A 64 -19.87 -1.65 -11.08
C ALA A 64 -21.03 -2.32 -11.85
N PRO A 65 -22.12 -2.71 -11.16
CA PRO A 65 -22.33 -2.58 -9.72
C PRO A 65 -21.52 -3.63 -8.93
N SER A 66 -20.93 -3.21 -7.81
CA SER A 66 -20.08 -4.09 -6.99
C SER A 66 -20.87 -5.27 -6.37
N THR A 67 -22.20 -5.20 -6.33
CA THR A 67 -23.10 -6.24 -5.81
C THR A 67 -23.02 -7.55 -6.59
N GLY A 68 -22.88 -7.48 -7.92
CA GLY A 68 -22.78 -8.65 -8.81
C GLY A 68 -21.40 -9.32 -8.84
N LEU A 69 -20.38 -8.72 -8.20
CA LEU A 69 -19.02 -9.26 -8.23
C LEU A 69 -18.90 -10.57 -7.43
N LYS A 70 -18.06 -11.49 -7.88
CA LYS A 70 -17.59 -12.61 -7.05
C LYS A 70 -16.74 -12.08 -5.89
N LEU A 71 -16.67 -12.81 -4.77
CA LEU A 71 -15.90 -12.40 -3.59
C LEU A 71 -14.45 -12.04 -3.94
N GLN A 72 -13.78 -12.87 -4.76
CA GLN A 72 -12.42 -12.59 -5.24
C GLN A 72 -12.26 -11.22 -5.92
N SER A 73 -13.17 -10.87 -6.83
CA SER A 73 -13.13 -9.58 -7.53
C SER A 73 -13.44 -8.42 -6.59
N LEU A 74 -14.37 -8.62 -5.65
CA LEU A 74 -14.71 -7.62 -4.63
C LEU A 74 -13.53 -7.37 -3.68
N SER A 75 -12.88 -8.43 -3.19
CA SER A 75 -11.70 -8.36 -2.32
C SER A 75 -10.56 -7.61 -2.99
N ALA A 76 -10.27 -7.95 -4.26
CA ALA A 76 -9.21 -7.30 -5.02
C ALA A 76 -9.54 -5.84 -5.39
N LYS A 77 -10.81 -5.53 -5.68
CA LYS A 77 -11.30 -4.15 -5.90
C LYS A 77 -11.12 -3.32 -4.62
N LEU A 78 -11.55 -3.82 -3.47
CA LEU A 78 -11.38 -3.16 -2.18
C LEU A 78 -9.91 -2.94 -1.85
N ALA A 79 -9.06 -3.96 -1.98
CA ALA A 79 -7.63 -3.85 -1.70
C ALA A 79 -6.94 -2.79 -2.57
N THR A 80 -7.31 -2.72 -3.85
CA THR A 80 -6.76 -1.74 -4.80
C THR A 80 -7.24 -0.32 -4.48
N LEU A 81 -8.53 -0.15 -4.16
CA LEU A 81 -9.08 1.15 -3.73
C LEU A 81 -8.43 1.62 -2.43
N CYS A 82 -8.26 0.76 -1.43
CA CYS A 82 -7.54 1.10 -0.20
C CYS A 82 -6.10 1.52 -0.49
N ALA A 83 -5.38 0.80 -1.36
CA ALA A 83 -4.00 1.13 -1.72
C ALA A 83 -3.88 2.48 -2.43
N LEU A 84 -4.81 2.79 -3.34
CA LEU A 84 -4.85 4.06 -4.06
C LEU A 84 -5.22 5.22 -3.12
N VAL A 85 -6.28 5.06 -2.33
CA VAL A 85 -6.81 6.09 -1.45
C VAL A 85 -5.83 6.43 -0.33
N THR A 86 -5.32 5.42 0.36
CA THR A 86 -4.49 5.64 1.55
C THR A 86 -3.05 5.99 1.22
N GLY A 87 -2.54 5.61 0.04
CA GLY A 87 -1.12 5.75 -0.30
C GLY A 87 -0.18 5.00 0.65
N HIS A 88 -0.69 4.12 1.52
CA HIS A 88 0.13 3.39 2.49
C HIS A 88 0.77 2.13 1.89
N ARG A 89 1.73 1.53 2.62
CA ARG A 89 2.32 0.24 2.21
C ARG A 89 1.32 -0.89 2.44
N CYS A 90 1.46 -2.01 1.70
CA CYS A 90 0.63 -3.20 1.93
C CYS A 90 0.61 -3.66 3.38
N GLN A 91 1.74 -3.55 4.08
CA GLN A 91 1.82 -3.87 5.51
C GLN A 91 0.84 -3.05 6.36
N THR A 92 0.63 -1.78 6.04
CA THR A 92 -0.17 -0.85 6.84
C THR A 92 -1.65 -1.20 6.74
N PHE A 93 -2.18 -1.37 5.54
CA PHE A 93 -3.60 -1.73 5.38
C PHE A 93 -3.88 -3.23 5.56
N HIS A 94 -2.86 -4.10 5.51
CA HIS A 94 -2.98 -5.49 5.99
C HIS A 94 -3.26 -5.55 7.50
N ALA A 95 -2.77 -4.57 8.27
CA ALA A 95 -3.01 -4.47 9.70
C ALA A 95 -4.41 -3.92 10.05
N MET A 96 -5.27 -3.62 9.06
CA MET A 96 -6.65 -3.23 9.33
C MET A 96 -7.43 -4.39 9.92
N ASP A 97 -8.00 -4.14 11.10
CA ASP A 97 -8.77 -5.10 11.85
C ASP A 97 -10.16 -4.52 12.17
N ILE A 98 -11.17 -5.35 12.02
CA ILE A 98 -12.59 -5.00 12.17
C ILE A 98 -12.94 -4.77 13.64
N LYS A 99 -12.25 -5.42 14.58
CA LYS A 99 -12.41 -5.21 16.03
C LYS A 99 -12.01 -3.79 16.44
N HIS A 100 -11.05 -3.20 15.73
CA HIS A 100 -10.53 -1.85 15.96
C HIS A 100 -11.01 -0.86 14.90
N MET A 101 -12.17 -1.13 14.31
CA MET A 101 -12.80 -0.29 13.29
C MET A 101 -14.00 0.45 13.88
N GLN A 102 -14.09 1.74 13.60
CA GLN A 102 -15.26 2.57 13.88
C GLN A 102 -15.88 3.02 12.56
N ILE A 103 -17.17 2.75 12.38
CA ILE A 103 -17.94 3.23 11.23
C ILE A 103 -18.84 4.36 11.71
N SER A 104 -18.82 5.48 11.01
CA SER A 104 -19.72 6.63 11.19
C SER A 104 -20.32 7.02 9.85
N GLU A 105 -21.19 8.03 9.84
CA GLU A 105 -21.86 8.48 8.62
C GLU A 105 -20.84 8.94 7.56
N GLY A 106 -20.69 8.13 6.51
CA GLY A 106 -19.78 8.40 5.39
C GLY A 106 -18.30 8.18 5.66
N LYS A 107 -17.88 7.53 6.76
CA LYS A 107 -16.47 7.20 7.01
C LYS A 107 -16.28 5.93 7.83
N ALA A 108 -15.18 5.23 7.60
CA ALA A 108 -14.70 4.11 8.41
C ALA A 108 -13.25 4.38 8.85
N THR A 109 -13.00 4.38 10.15
CA THR A 109 -11.66 4.59 10.72
C THR A 109 -11.16 3.29 11.34
N PHE A 110 -9.94 2.88 10.99
CA PHE A 110 -9.24 1.74 11.57
C PHE A 110 -8.12 2.25 12.47
N HIS A 111 -8.10 1.77 13.70
CA HIS A 111 -7.00 1.99 14.63
C HIS A 111 -6.01 0.84 14.50
N ILE A 112 -4.80 1.14 14.00
CA ILE A 112 -3.78 0.12 13.80
C ILE A 112 -3.05 -0.11 15.13
N ALA A 113 -3.45 -1.15 15.84
CA ALA A 113 -2.90 -1.55 17.13
C ALA A 113 -1.42 -1.99 17.11
N PRO A 114 -0.92 -2.78 16.13
CA PRO A 114 0.48 -3.19 16.15
C PRO A 114 1.42 -2.03 15.84
N LEU A 115 2.56 -1.97 16.55
CA LEU A 115 3.67 -1.09 16.21
C LEU A 115 4.16 -1.44 14.79
N LEU A 116 3.78 -0.61 13.82
CA LEU A 116 4.35 -0.69 12.49
C LEU A 116 5.76 -0.10 12.53
N LYS A 117 6.63 -0.52 11.60
CA LYS A 117 7.99 0.04 11.44
C LYS A 117 8.03 1.57 11.30
N THR A 118 6.90 2.19 10.97
CA THR A 118 6.73 3.65 10.84
C THR A 118 6.24 4.34 12.11
N ASN A 119 5.81 3.61 13.14
CA ASN A 119 5.42 4.21 14.40
C ASN A 119 6.68 4.68 15.13
N SER A 120 6.58 5.83 15.78
CA SER A 120 7.63 6.36 16.66
C SER A 120 7.00 6.74 18.00
N PRO A 121 7.79 6.93 19.08
CA PRO A 121 7.27 7.45 20.34
C PRO A 121 6.50 8.78 20.18
N LYS A 122 6.78 9.54 19.12
CA LYS A 122 6.09 10.80 18.80
C LYS A 122 4.76 10.60 18.06
N ASN A 123 4.61 9.51 17.30
CA ASN A 123 3.38 9.14 16.58
C ASN A 123 3.02 7.67 16.87
N PRO A 124 2.47 7.36 18.07
CA PRO A 124 2.27 5.99 18.53
C PRO A 124 1.04 5.30 17.92
N ILE A 125 0.08 6.05 17.35
CA ILE A 125 -1.18 5.51 16.83
C ILE A 125 -1.31 5.86 15.34
N SER A 126 -1.18 4.86 14.48
CA SER A 126 -1.52 5.00 13.06
C SER A 126 -3.03 4.78 12.89
N THR A 127 -3.77 5.82 12.50
CA THR A 127 -5.18 5.67 12.09
C THR A 127 -5.27 5.66 10.57
N ILE A 128 -6.14 4.81 10.02
CA ILE A 128 -6.48 4.81 8.60
C ILE A 128 -7.95 5.15 8.48
N THR A 129 -8.27 6.31 7.92
CA THR A 129 -9.66 6.70 7.67
C THR A 129 -9.99 6.54 6.20
N LEU A 130 -11.01 5.74 5.89
CA LEU A 130 -11.59 5.56 4.57
C LEU A 130 -12.93 6.30 4.51
N ARG A 131 -13.04 7.30 3.65
CA ARG A 131 -14.24 8.15 3.55
C ARG A 131 -15.05 7.81 2.31
N ALA A 132 -16.33 8.14 2.37
CA ALA A 132 -17.23 8.01 1.25
C ALA A 132 -16.88 9.04 0.17
N TYR A 133 -16.68 8.55 -1.05
CA TYR A 133 -16.61 9.37 -2.24
C TYR A 133 -18.02 9.48 -2.83
N ARG A 134 -18.60 10.68 -2.77
CA ARG A 134 -20.02 10.92 -3.11
C ARG A 134 -20.19 11.20 -4.61
N GLU A 135 -19.13 11.65 -5.25
CA GLU A 135 -19.06 12.07 -6.65
C GLU A 135 -19.10 10.86 -7.61
N ASP A 136 -18.47 9.73 -7.24
CA ASP A 136 -18.56 8.48 -8.00
C ASP A 136 -18.63 7.24 -7.08
N TRP A 137 -19.84 6.73 -6.88
CA TRP A 137 -20.08 5.55 -6.06
C TRP A 137 -19.41 4.28 -6.61
N ARG A 138 -19.09 4.21 -7.91
CA ARG A 138 -18.52 3.02 -8.56
C ARG A 138 -17.10 2.72 -8.08
N ILE A 139 -16.38 3.75 -7.65
CA ILE A 139 -15.02 3.69 -7.11
C ILE A 139 -14.94 4.11 -5.63
N CYS A 140 -16.08 4.28 -4.97
CA CYS A 140 -16.12 4.66 -3.57
C CYS A 140 -15.62 3.51 -2.67
N VAL A 141 -14.48 3.75 -1.99
CA VAL A 141 -13.85 2.77 -1.09
C VAL A 141 -14.77 2.42 0.08
N PHE A 142 -15.49 3.39 0.65
CA PHE A 142 -16.41 3.19 1.76
C PHE A 142 -17.60 2.30 1.37
N THR A 143 -18.21 2.56 0.20
CA THR A 143 -19.31 1.74 -0.32
C THR A 143 -18.84 0.31 -0.59
N CYS A 144 -17.66 0.15 -1.20
CA CYS A 144 -17.05 -1.15 -1.45
C CYS A 144 -16.76 -1.90 -0.13
N LEU A 145 -16.24 -1.19 0.88
CA LEU A 145 -15.96 -1.72 2.22
C LEU A 145 -17.24 -2.23 2.89
N LYS A 146 -18.31 -1.43 2.93
CA LYS A 146 -19.59 -1.85 3.54
C LYS A 146 -20.14 -3.11 2.89
N LEU A 147 -20.10 -3.18 1.55
CA LEU A 147 -20.56 -4.36 0.81
C LEU A 147 -19.70 -5.59 1.12
N TYR A 148 -18.39 -5.42 1.15
CA TYR A 148 -17.47 -6.50 1.49
C TYR A 148 -17.68 -7.00 2.92
N LEU A 149 -17.83 -6.10 3.89
CA LEU A 149 -18.14 -6.45 5.29
C LEU A 149 -19.47 -7.22 5.40
N LYS A 150 -20.51 -6.78 4.67
CA LYS A 150 -21.80 -7.48 4.62
C LYS A 150 -21.65 -8.91 4.09
N ARG A 151 -20.93 -9.09 2.98
CA ARG A 151 -20.77 -10.42 2.34
C ARG A 151 -19.87 -11.37 3.10
N THR A 152 -18.89 -10.85 3.84
CA THR A 152 -17.93 -11.66 4.61
C THR A 152 -18.35 -11.88 6.06
N LYS A 153 -19.47 -11.28 6.52
CA LYS A 153 -19.91 -11.34 7.93
C LYS A 153 -20.07 -12.76 8.45
N HIS A 154 -20.70 -13.64 7.68
CA HIS A 154 -20.99 -15.02 8.07
C HIS A 154 -19.91 -16.02 7.66
N LEU A 155 -18.94 -15.60 6.84
CA LEU A 155 -17.87 -16.47 6.33
C LEU A 155 -16.63 -16.45 7.23
N ARG A 156 -16.41 -15.34 7.95
CA ARG A 156 -15.15 -15.07 8.64
C ARG A 156 -15.03 -15.84 9.95
N SER A 157 -13.82 -16.33 10.21
CA SER A 157 -13.36 -16.86 11.50
C SER A 157 -12.34 -15.95 12.19
N THR A 158 -12.04 -14.80 11.58
CA THR A 158 -11.01 -13.84 12.04
C THR A 158 -11.56 -12.42 12.05
N THR A 159 -10.90 -11.55 12.81
CA THR A 159 -11.19 -10.11 12.88
C THR A 159 -10.41 -9.29 11.86
N GLN A 160 -9.39 -9.86 11.19
CA GLN A 160 -8.71 -9.15 10.11
C GLN A 160 -9.69 -8.74 9.01
N LEU A 161 -9.48 -7.54 8.44
CA LEU A 161 -10.36 -7.03 7.40
C LEU A 161 -10.37 -7.95 6.16
N PHE A 162 -9.19 -8.32 5.67
CA PHE A 162 -9.08 -9.11 4.45
C PHE A 162 -8.97 -10.61 4.78
N ILE A 163 -9.88 -11.40 4.22
CA ILE A 163 -9.94 -12.85 4.40
C ILE A 163 -9.77 -13.57 3.06
N SER A 164 -9.33 -14.83 3.11
CA SER A 164 -9.21 -15.69 1.93
C SER A 164 -10.54 -15.73 1.17
N ASN A 165 -10.46 -15.87 -0.16
CA ASN A 165 -11.67 -15.96 -0.99
C ASN A 165 -12.33 -17.34 -0.96
N TYR A 166 -11.71 -18.31 -0.28
CA TYR A 166 -12.14 -19.69 -0.17
C TYR A 166 -12.05 -20.15 1.29
N SER A 167 -12.86 -21.15 1.65
CA SER A 167 -12.79 -21.85 2.93
C SER A 167 -11.34 -22.27 3.25
N PRO A 168 -10.84 -22.09 4.49
CA PRO A 168 -11.56 -21.74 5.72
C PRO A 168 -11.74 -20.22 5.96
N TYR A 169 -11.61 -19.37 4.93
CA TYR A 169 -11.78 -17.91 5.02
C TYR A 169 -10.90 -17.25 6.10
N SER A 170 -9.67 -17.75 6.22
CA SER A 170 -8.66 -17.25 7.16
C SER A 170 -8.10 -15.89 6.73
N ALA A 171 -7.42 -15.22 7.65
CA ALA A 171 -6.72 -13.96 7.38
C ALA A 171 -5.73 -14.12 6.21
N VAL A 172 -5.71 -13.17 5.27
CA VAL A 172 -4.78 -13.21 4.14
C VAL A 172 -3.42 -12.64 4.50
N THR A 173 -2.36 -13.14 3.88
CA THR A 173 -1.02 -12.55 4.04
C THR A 173 -0.86 -11.24 3.26
N LYS A 174 0.17 -10.45 3.62
CA LYS A 174 0.58 -9.24 2.88
C LYS A 174 0.84 -9.52 1.40
N ASP A 175 1.40 -10.69 1.09
CA ASP A 175 1.70 -11.09 -0.29
C ASP A 175 0.45 -11.40 -1.09
N THR A 176 -0.59 -11.95 -0.46
CA THR A 176 -1.89 -12.17 -1.10
C THR A 176 -2.53 -10.83 -1.47
N LEU A 177 -2.50 -9.83 -0.58
CA LEU A 177 -2.96 -8.48 -0.89
C LEU A 177 -2.15 -7.85 -2.03
N ALA A 178 -0.83 -7.99 -2.00
CA ALA A 178 0.04 -7.51 -3.08
C ALA A 178 -0.32 -8.18 -4.43
N ARG A 179 -0.60 -9.49 -4.43
CA ARG A 179 -1.05 -10.23 -5.62
C ARG A 179 -2.39 -9.72 -6.13
N TRP A 180 -3.36 -9.42 -5.27
CA TRP A 180 -4.66 -8.87 -5.69
C TRP A 180 -4.53 -7.48 -6.31
N ILE A 181 -3.69 -6.61 -5.74
CA ILE A 181 -3.43 -5.29 -6.32
C ILE A 181 -2.75 -5.46 -7.69
N LYS A 182 -1.71 -6.29 -7.77
CA LYS A 182 -1.02 -6.58 -9.04
C LYS A 182 -1.98 -7.12 -10.10
N LEU A 183 -2.92 -7.99 -9.72
CA LEU A 183 -3.96 -8.51 -10.62
C LEU A 183 -4.82 -7.37 -11.18
N MET A 184 -5.26 -6.43 -10.35
CA MET A 184 -6.08 -5.30 -10.80
C MET A 184 -5.29 -4.34 -11.68
N LEU A 185 -4.01 -4.08 -11.37
CA LEU A 185 -3.12 -3.30 -12.23
C LEU A 185 -3.00 -3.96 -13.62
N ASN A 186 -2.76 -5.27 -13.67
CA ASN A 186 -2.64 -5.99 -14.94
C ASN A 186 -3.94 -5.93 -15.76
N LYS A 187 -5.09 -6.15 -15.12
CA LYS A 187 -6.40 -6.05 -15.79
C LYS A 187 -6.73 -4.64 -16.29
N ALA A 188 -6.18 -3.62 -15.65
CA ALA A 188 -6.28 -2.23 -16.10
C ALA A 188 -5.30 -1.86 -17.23
N GLY A 189 -4.49 -2.80 -17.71
CA GLY A 189 -3.51 -2.58 -18.78
C GLY A 189 -2.15 -2.08 -18.30
N ILE A 190 -1.88 -2.08 -17.00
CA ILE A 190 -0.55 -1.73 -16.47
C ILE A 190 0.40 -2.93 -16.64
N ASP A 191 1.58 -2.69 -17.21
CA ASP A 191 2.59 -3.73 -17.32
C ASP A 191 3.16 -4.10 -15.94
N THR A 192 2.82 -5.31 -15.49
CA THR A 192 3.24 -5.81 -14.17
C THR A 192 4.56 -6.58 -14.19
N ASN A 193 5.18 -6.74 -15.36
CA ASN A 193 6.58 -7.15 -15.48
C ASN A 193 7.49 -6.00 -14.99
N VAL A 194 7.14 -4.77 -15.37
CA VAL A 194 7.77 -3.54 -14.87
C VAL A 194 7.25 -3.19 -13.48
N TYR A 195 5.96 -2.90 -13.32
CA TYR A 195 5.40 -2.34 -12.08
C TYR A 195 4.91 -3.42 -11.11
N LYS A 196 5.42 -3.38 -9.88
CA LYS A 196 4.95 -4.27 -8.80
C LYS A 196 3.91 -3.58 -7.93
N ALA A 197 3.19 -4.33 -7.09
CA ALA A 197 2.14 -3.79 -6.21
C ALA A 197 2.57 -2.57 -5.38
N HIS A 198 3.83 -2.54 -4.93
CA HIS A 198 4.36 -1.41 -4.16
C HIS A 198 4.39 -0.08 -4.96
N SER A 199 4.47 -0.13 -6.29
CA SER A 199 4.44 1.07 -7.14
C SER A 199 3.14 1.88 -6.99
N THR A 200 2.05 1.25 -6.55
CA THR A 200 0.75 1.91 -6.30
C THR A 200 0.85 3.05 -5.32
N ARG A 201 1.72 2.94 -4.31
CA ARG A 201 1.98 4.04 -3.37
C ARG A 201 2.60 5.24 -4.09
N ALA A 202 3.65 4.99 -4.88
CA ALA A 202 4.33 6.06 -5.62
C ALA A 202 3.38 6.73 -6.62
N ALA A 203 2.54 5.93 -7.30
CA ALA A 203 1.49 6.42 -8.16
C ALA A 203 0.51 7.32 -7.41
N ALA A 204 -0.09 6.83 -6.31
CA ALA A 204 -1.04 7.59 -5.50
C ALA A 204 -0.46 8.93 -5.03
N SER A 205 0.77 8.93 -4.50
CA SER A 205 1.44 10.16 -4.06
C SER A 205 1.74 11.11 -5.22
N SER A 206 2.14 10.58 -6.39
CA SER A 206 2.40 11.42 -7.56
C SER A 206 1.13 12.04 -8.14
N ALA A 207 -0.01 11.35 -8.13
CA ALA A 207 -1.28 11.91 -8.59
C ALA A 207 -1.80 12.99 -7.62
N ALA A 208 -1.69 12.76 -6.30
CA ALA A 208 -1.97 13.79 -5.31
C ALA A 208 -1.12 15.05 -5.50
N ALA A 209 0.15 14.90 -5.91
CA ALA A 209 1.03 16.04 -6.14
C ALA A 209 0.74 16.78 -7.46
N ARG A 210 0.22 16.09 -8.48
CA ARG A 210 0.06 16.65 -9.85
C ARG A 210 -1.32 17.21 -10.17
N SER A 211 -2.36 16.77 -9.48
CA SER A 211 -3.74 17.15 -9.82
C SER A 211 -4.52 17.52 -8.57
N ILE A 212 -5.01 18.75 -8.53
CA ILE A 212 -5.80 19.30 -7.42
C ILE A 212 -7.09 18.49 -7.23
N ASP A 213 -7.71 18.04 -8.32
CA ASP A 213 -8.91 17.19 -8.31
C ASP A 213 -8.62 15.82 -7.67
N PHE A 214 -7.57 15.10 -8.10
CA PHE A 214 -7.17 13.86 -7.42
C PHE A 214 -6.67 14.10 -6.00
N ALA A 215 -6.00 15.21 -5.74
CA ALA A 215 -5.58 15.58 -4.39
C ALA A 215 -6.81 15.78 -3.51
N GLN A 216 -7.89 16.37 -4.03
CA GLN A 216 -9.17 16.47 -3.35
C GLN A 216 -9.79 15.09 -3.15
N VAL A 217 -9.84 14.22 -4.17
CA VAL A 217 -10.31 12.82 -4.04
C VAL A 217 -9.50 12.04 -2.99
N LEU A 218 -8.18 12.22 -2.92
CA LEU A 218 -7.29 11.53 -1.98
C LEU A 218 -7.38 12.14 -0.56
N LYS A 219 -7.49 13.48 -0.47
CA LYS A 219 -7.67 14.23 0.77
C LYS A 219 -9.04 13.97 1.39
N THR A 220 -10.10 13.92 0.58
CA THR A 220 -11.43 13.52 1.02
C THR A 220 -11.52 12.04 1.30
N ALA A 221 -10.58 11.19 0.85
CA ALA A 221 -10.63 9.74 1.05
C ALA A 221 -9.71 9.19 2.15
N GLY A 222 -8.76 9.97 2.71
CA GLY A 222 -7.98 9.52 3.87
C GLY A 222 -6.66 10.22 4.20
N TRP A 223 -6.31 11.35 3.58
CA TRP A 223 -5.05 12.04 3.89
C TRP A 223 -5.26 13.10 4.97
N SER A 224 -4.98 12.75 6.22
CA SER A 224 -4.61 13.74 7.23
C SER A 224 -3.19 14.20 6.91
N ARG A 225 -2.97 15.50 6.74
CA ARG A 225 -1.62 16.06 6.84
C ARG A 225 -1.24 15.95 8.31
N GLU A 226 -0.15 15.22 8.61
CA GLU A 226 0.67 15.55 9.77
C GLU A 226 1.27 16.95 9.57
#